data_AF-A0A6N8SD28-F1
#
_entry.id   AF-A0A6N8SD28-F1
#
_cell.length_a   1.000
_cell.length_b   1.000
_cell.length_c   1.000
_cell.angle_alpha   90.00
_cell.angle_beta   90.00
_cell.angle_gamma   90.00
#
_symmetry.space_group_name_H-M   'P 1'
#
loop_
_entity.id
_entity.type
_entity.pdbx_description
1 polymer ?
#
loop_
_entity_poly.entity_id
_entity_poly.type
_entity_poly.pdbx_seq_one_letter_code
_entity_poly.pdbx_strand_id
1 'polypeptide(L)'
;MTTILLSYNEVQSLARKTACGAGLPHGVADDIGHAAVWLSARGVDAIRIVVEALGDHACGAQAVLRDQAAVDVLCCGESRQVSLHDREHGLLLIGLAGAAATNSGLNLAARLANGNVLPLAQVSDASDLIRDLKALSLLPDDGEPFRPGSPRPAATDTAAYAAALGLAARTYVPASDFSRARGAGAGTTDND
;
A
#
# COMPACT_ATOMS: atom_id res chain seq x y z
N MET A 1 8.95 -21.60 -3.73
CA MET A 1 8.89 -20.19 -4.14
C MET A 1 10.12 -19.50 -3.56
N THR A 2 10.86 -18.75 -4.38
CA THR A 2 12.08 -18.05 -3.95
C THR A 2 11.68 -16.67 -3.48
N THR A 3 12.16 -16.25 -2.30
CA THR A 3 11.81 -14.98 -1.69
C THR A 3 13.03 -14.06 -1.53
N ILE A 4 12.78 -12.76 -1.43
CA ILE A 4 13.75 -11.71 -1.11
C ILE A 4 13.33 -10.99 0.17
N LEU A 5 14.29 -10.62 1.01
CA LEU A 5 14.06 -9.79 2.18
C LEU A 5 14.34 -8.33 1.84
N LEU A 6 13.37 -7.48 2.16
CA LEU A 6 13.45 -6.03 2.00
C LEU A 6 13.44 -5.38 3.38
N SER A 7 13.94 -4.15 3.49
CA SER A 7 13.67 -3.23 4.60
C SER A 7 12.30 -2.56 4.41
N TYR A 8 11.73 -1.98 5.49
CA TYR A 8 10.46 -1.26 5.37
C TYR A 8 10.53 -0.07 4.41
N ASN A 9 11.68 0.63 4.37
CA ASN A 9 11.91 1.71 3.42
C ASN A 9 11.92 1.20 1.97
N GLU A 10 12.47 0.02 1.73
CA GLU A 10 12.44 -0.62 0.41
C GLU A 10 11.03 -1.09 0.03
N VAL A 11 10.27 -1.69 0.96
CA VAL A 11 8.86 -2.04 0.73
C VAL A 11 8.05 -0.80 0.38
N GLN A 12 8.15 0.27 1.19
CA GLN A 12 7.39 1.51 0.98
C GLN A 12 7.73 2.15 -0.36
N SER A 13 9.03 2.35 -0.63
CA SER A 13 9.48 3.05 -1.83
C SER A 13 9.23 2.25 -3.10
N LEU A 14 9.35 0.91 -3.06
CA LEU A 14 9.02 0.04 -4.18
C LEU A 14 7.50 0.02 -4.45
N ALA A 15 6.67 -0.14 -3.43
CA ALA A 15 5.21 -0.12 -3.57
C ALA A 15 4.73 1.22 -4.16
N ARG A 16 5.23 2.33 -3.64
CA ARG A 16 4.94 3.68 -4.16
C ARG A 16 5.34 3.83 -5.63
N LYS A 17 6.57 3.45 -6.00
CA LYS A 17 7.02 3.53 -7.40
C LYS A 17 6.24 2.61 -8.32
N THR A 18 5.87 1.43 -7.84
CA THR A 18 5.00 0.48 -8.55
C THR A 18 3.65 1.12 -8.87
N ALA A 19 3.01 1.74 -7.87
CA ALA A 19 1.75 2.47 -8.04
C ALA A 19 1.86 3.65 -9.02
N CYS A 20 2.89 4.48 -8.89
CA CYS A 20 3.18 5.56 -9.85
C CYS A 20 3.38 5.02 -11.27
N GLY A 21 4.14 3.93 -11.42
CA GLY A 21 4.39 3.29 -12.71
C GLY A 21 3.15 2.65 -13.33
N ALA A 22 2.16 2.30 -12.52
CA ALA A 22 0.83 1.87 -12.95
C ALA A 22 -0.10 3.05 -13.34
N GLY A 23 0.35 4.29 -13.17
CA GLY A 23 -0.39 5.50 -13.57
C GLY A 23 -1.25 6.11 -12.46
N LEU A 24 -1.12 5.66 -11.21
CA LEU A 24 -1.85 6.27 -10.09
C LEU A 24 -1.29 7.65 -9.72
N PRO A 25 -2.13 8.58 -9.23
CA PRO A 25 -1.67 9.87 -8.72
C PRO A 25 -0.71 9.70 -7.54
N HIS A 26 0.23 10.64 -7.39
CA HIS A 26 1.28 10.56 -6.36
C HIS A 26 0.75 10.42 -4.93
N GLY A 27 -0.32 11.14 -4.56
CA GLY A 27 -0.92 11.00 -3.22
C GLY A 27 -1.44 9.59 -2.96
N VAL A 28 -2.11 8.98 -3.94
CA VAL A 28 -2.60 7.59 -3.84
C VAL A 28 -1.43 6.61 -3.77
N ALA A 29 -0.37 6.86 -4.54
CA ALA A 29 0.84 6.05 -4.49
C ALA A 29 1.56 6.14 -3.13
N ASP A 30 1.53 7.30 -2.47
CA ASP A 30 2.06 7.47 -1.12
C ASP A 30 1.23 6.65 -0.11
N ASP A 31 -0.10 6.71 -0.19
CA ASP A 31 -1.01 5.91 0.64
C ASP A 31 -0.76 4.40 0.48
N ILE A 32 -0.54 3.95 -0.77
CA ILE A 32 -0.20 2.54 -1.07
C ILE A 32 1.16 2.16 -0.46
N GLY A 33 2.13 3.08 -0.45
CA GLY A 33 3.41 2.86 0.23
C GLY A 33 3.22 2.60 1.73
N HIS A 34 2.39 3.42 2.40
CA HIS A 34 2.06 3.23 3.81
C HIS A 34 1.25 1.95 4.06
N ALA A 35 0.29 1.64 3.18
CA ALA A 35 -0.48 0.40 3.22
C ALA A 35 0.43 -0.83 3.10
N ALA A 36 1.41 -0.79 2.22
CA ALA A 36 2.35 -1.88 2.03
C ALA A 36 3.21 -2.13 3.26
N VAL A 37 3.67 -1.06 3.94
CA VAL A 37 4.37 -1.18 5.23
C VAL A 37 3.47 -1.79 6.28
N TRP A 38 2.22 -1.31 6.39
CA TRP A 38 1.26 -1.80 7.38
C TRP A 38 0.97 -3.30 7.21
N LEU A 39 0.78 -3.75 5.97
CA LEU A 39 0.54 -5.16 5.60
C LEU A 39 1.78 -6.02 5.85
N SER A 40 2.95 -5.55 5.41
CA SER A 40 4.21 -6.27 5.58
C SER A 40 4.60 -6.44 7.04
N ALA A 41 4.28 -5.47 7.89
CA ALA A 41 4.46 -5.58 9.33
C ALA A 41 3.55 -6.63 9.98
N ARG A 42 2.54 -7.12 9.24
CA ARG A 42 1.56 -8.11 9.69
C ARG A 42 1.65 -9.41 8.90
N GLY A 43 2.85 -9.74 8.43
CA GLY A 43 3.16 -11.03 7.81
C GLY A 43 2.74 -11.18 6.34
N VAL A 44 2.16 -10.14 5.73
CA VAL A 44 1.67 -10.22 4.34
C VAL A 44 2.76 -9.77 3.37
N ASP A 45 3.00 -10.55 2.31
CA ASP A 45 3.83 -10.12 1.17
C ASP A 45 3.16 -8.95 0.43
N ALA A 46 3.41 -7.74 0.91
CA ALA A 46 2.74 -6.54 0.47
C ALA A 46 3.03 -6.18 -1.00
N ILE A 47 4.24 -6.48 -1.48
CA ILE A 47 4.61 -6.18 -2.87
C ILE A 47 3.80 -7.06 -3.83
N ARG A 48 3.60 -8.34 -3.51
CA ARG A 48 2.71 -9.21 -4.27
C ARG A 48 1.28 -8.66 -4.30
N ILE A 49 0.75 -8.23 -3.17
CA ILE A 49 -0.60 -7.63 -3.10
C ILE A 49 -0.72 -6.39 -3.97
N VAL A 50 0.27 -5.49 -3.93
CA VAL A 50 0.26 -4.28 -4.75
C VAL A 50 0.31 -4.61 -6.25
N VAL A 51 1.16 -5.56 -6.65
CA VAL A 51 1.26 -6.00 -8.05
C VAL A 51 -0.03 -6.68 -8.52
N GLU A 52 -0.62 -7.57 -7.72
CA GLU A 52 -1.89 -8.24 -8.01
C GLU A 52 -3.04 -7.21 -8.15
N ALA A 53 -3.05 -6.17 -7.31
CA ALA A 53 -4.02 -5.07 -7.41
C ALA A 53 -3.87 -4.20 -8.66
N LEU A 54 -2.65 -4.08 -9.18
CA LEU A 54 -2.35 -3.22 -10.33
C LEU A 54 -2.16 -3.99 -11.65
N GLY A 55 -2.46 -5.30 -11.66
CA GLY A 55 -2.15 -6.23 -12.74
C GLY A 55 -2.65 -5.79 -14.12
N ASP A 56 -3.97 -5.62 -14.28
CA ASP A 56 -4.54 -4.93 -15.44
C ASP A 56 -4.54 -3.43 -15.15
N HIS A 57 -3.50 -2.72 -15.60
CA HIS A 57 -3.19 -1.35 -15.14
C HIS A 57 -4.38 -0.38 -15.14
N ALA A 58 -5.30 -0.46 -16.11
CA ALA A 58 -6.46 0.43 -16.15
C ALA A 58 -7.56 0.01 -15.16
N CYS A 59 -7.96 -1.26 -15.19
CA CYS A 59 -9.00 -1.79 -14.32
C CYS A 59 -8.54 -1.80 -12.84
N GLY A 60 -7.31 -2.25 -12.60
CA GLY A 60 -6.69 -2.30 -11.29
C GLY A 60 -6.51 -0.93 -10.67
N ALA A 61 -5.97 0.06 -11.41
CA ALA A 61 -5.86 1.42 -10.89
C ALA A 61 -7.22 2.02 -10.51
N GLN A 62 -8.26 1.76 -11.31
CA GLN A 62 -9.61 2.24 -11.00
C GLN A 62 -10.21 1.53 -9.77
N ALA A 63 -9.95 0.23 -9.59
CA ALA A 63 -10.33 -0.50 -8.39
C ALA A 63 -9.64 0.07 -7.14
N VAL A 64 -8.33 0.32 -7.21
CA VAL A 64 -7.55 0.92 -6.12
C VAL A 64 -8.04 2.32 -5.77
N LEU A 65 -8.37 3.16 -6.75
CA LEU A 65 -8.96 4.48 -6.49
C LEU A 65 -10.33 4.38 -5.81
N ARG A 66 -11.16 3.40 -6.20
CA ARG A 66 -12.45 3.14 -5.56
C ARG A 66 -12.29 2.60 -4.13
N ASP A 67 -11.21 1.89 -3.85
CA ASP A 67 -10.86 1.40 -2.51
C ASP A 67 -10.34 2.53 -1.62
N GLN A 68 -9.44 3.37 -2.12
CA GLN A 68 -8.96 4.56 -1.41
C GLN A 68 -10.14 5.48 -1.06
N ALA A 69 -11.00 5.82 -2.02
CA ALA A 69 -12.17 6.66 -1.77
C ALA A 69 -13.14 6.06 -0.74
N ALA A 70 -13.24 4.73 -0.67
CA ALA A 70 -14.02 4.05 0.36
C ALA A 70 -13.42 4.23 1.77
N VAL A 71 -12.10 4.25 1.90
CA VAL A 71 -11.42 4.58 3.16
C VAL A 71 -11.63 6.05 3.51
N ASP A 72 -11.53 6.96 2.55
CA ASP A 72 -11.73 8.40 2.78
C ASP A 72 -13.13 8.71 3.32
N VAL A 73 -14.17 8.10 2.75
CA VAL A 73 -15.55 8.25 3.22
C VAL A 73 -15.72 7.76 4.68
N LEU A 74 -14.99 6.73 5.10
CA LEU A 74 -14.93 6.32 6.50
C LEU A 74 -14.18 7.34 7.35
N CYS A 75 -13.02 7.80 6.89
CA CYS A 75 -12.16 8.74 7.62
C CYS A 75 -12.83 10.09 7.87
N CYS A 76 -13.61 10.58 6.89
CA CYS A 76 -14.38 11.82 7.02
C CYS A 76 -15.68 11.64 7.80
N GLY A 77 -16.06 10.41 8.17
CA GLY A 77 -17.28 10.11 8.91
C GLY A 77 -18.57 10.23 8.08
N GLU A 78 -18.47 10.41 6.77
CA GLU A 78 -19.62 10.42 5.85
C GLU A 78 -20.32 9.05 5.81
N SER A 79 -19.57 7.97 6.00
CA SER A 79 -20.11 6.65 6.31
C SER A 79 -19.49 6.06 7.57
N ARG A 80 -20.28 5.25 8.28
CA ARG A 80 -19.79 4.43 9.39
C ARG A 80 -19.28 3.06 8.95
N GLN A 81 -19.62 2.63 7.74
CA GLN A 81 -19.28 1.31 7.25
C GLN A 81 -19.21 1.26 5.72
N VAL A 82 -18.26 0.47 5.20
CA VAL A 82 -18.18 0.12 3.78
C VAL A 82 -18.13 -1.40 3.63
N SER A 83 -19.05 -1.95 2.82
CA SER A 83 -19.10 -3.38 2.52
C SER A 83 -18.16 -3.75 1.37
N LEU A 84 -17.67 -4.99 1.42
CA LEU A 84 -16.65 -5.51 0.51
C LEU A 84 -17.19 -6.55 -0.49
N HIS A 85 -18.50 -6.72 -0.56
CA HIS A 85 -19.13 -7.54 -1.60
C HIS A 85 -18.62 -7.01 -2.96
N ASP A 86 -17.90 -7.85 -3.70
CA ASP A 86 -17.30 -7.58 -5.02
C ASP A 86 -15.94 -6.84 -5.07
N ARG A 87 -15.13 -6.86 -3.99
CA ARG A 87 -13.75 -6.31 -4.02
C ARG A 87 -12.71 -7.43 -4.15
N GLU A 88 -12.18 -7.64 -5.36
CA GLU A 88 -11.16 -8.68 -5.66
C GLU A 88 -9.82 -8.46 -4.92
N HIS A 89 -9.53 -7.24 -4.46
CA HIS A 89 -8.26 -6.84 -3.82
C HIS A 89 -8.39 -6.46 -2.34
N GLY A 90 -9.21 -7.20 -1.59
CA GLY A 90 -9.54 -6.89 -0.19
C GLY A 90 -8.33 -6.63 0.72
N LEU A 91 -7.18 -7.26 0.47
CA LEU A 91 -5.96 -7.01 1.26
C LEU A 91 -5.38 -5.61 1.09
N LEU A 92 -5.36 -5.05 -0.12
CA LEU A 92 -4.81 -3.71 -0.32
C LEU A 92 -5.70 -2.69 0.38
N LEU A 93 -7.01 -2.84 0.28
CA LEU A 93 -7.98 -2.03 1.01
C LEU A 93 -7.82 -2.13 2.53
N ILE A 94 -7.60 -3.34 3.09
CA ILE A 94 -7.26 -3.50 4.51
C ILE A 94 -5.99 -2.74 4.84
N GLY A 95 -4.96 -2.83 3.99
CA GLY A 95 -3.71 -2.11 4.16
C GLY A 95 -3.91 -0.59 4.17
N LEU A 96 -4.71 -0.06 3.24
CA LEU A 96 -5.06 1.36 3.15
C LEU A 96 -5.78 1.81 4.42
N ALA A 97 -6.82 1.08 4.85
CA ALA A 97 -7.55 1.39 6.07
C ALA A 97 -6.67 1.28 7.32
N GLY A 98 -5.79 0.29 7.37
CA GLY A 98 -4.87 0.08 8.49
C GLY A 98 -3.85 1.20 8.60
N ALA A 99 -3.25 1.60 7.48
CA ALA A 99 -2.35 2.73 7.40
C ALA A 99 -3.06 4.05 7.75
N ALA A 100 -4.27 4.27 7.23
CA ALA A 100 -5.08 5.43 7.56
C ALA A 100 -5.39 5.50 9.05
N ALA A 101 -5.79 4.39 9.68
CA ALA A 101 -6.01 4.32 11.13
C ALA A 101 -4.76 4.70 11.92
N THR A 102 -3.59 4.17 11.53
CA THR A 102 -2.31 4.49 12.18
C THR A 102 -1.93 5.97 12.03
N ASN A 103 -2.13 6.55 10.84
CA ASN A 103 -1.68 7.92 10.55
C ASN A 103 -2.65 9.00 11.07
N SER A 104 -3.94 8.69 11.17
CA SER A 104 -4.98 9.65 11.58
C SER A 104 -5.40 9.51 13.05
N GLY A 105 -5.08 8.39 13.70
CA GLY A 105 -5.57 8.06 15.04
C GLY A 105 -7.04 7.62 15.06
N LEU A 106 -7.67 7.39 13.90
CA LEU A 106 -9.06 6.92 13.83
C LEU A 106 -9.16 5.42 14.15
N ASN A 107 -10.22 5.05 14.87
CA ASN A 107 -10.51 3.64 15.19
C ASN A 107 -11.23 2.94 14.04
N LEU A 108 -10.50 2.63 12.97
CA LEU A 108 -11.01 1.80 11.87
C LEU A 108 -10.90 0.32 12.22
N ALA A 109 -11.94 -0.45 11.89
CA ALA A 109 -12.04 -1.86 12.23
C ALA A 109 -12.50 -2.74 11.06
N ALA A 110 -11.97 -3.95 11.03
CA ALA A 110 -12.40 -5.04 10.18
C ALA A 110 -13.64 -5.72 10.77
N ARG A 111 -14.68 -5.93 9.96
CA ARG A 111 -15.85 -6.76 10.32
C ARG A 111 -15.79 -8.08 9.59
N LEU A 112 -15.76 -9.16 10.35
CA LEU A 112 -15.60 -10.51 9.85
C LEU A 112 -16.95 -11.21 9.65
N ALA A 113 -16.96 -12.27 8.85
CA ALA A 113 -18.15 -13.05 8.49
C ALA A 113 -18.83 -13.72 9.69
N ASN A 114 -18.04 -14.03 10.73
CA ASN A 114 -18.52 -14.56 12.00
C ASN A 114 -19.15 -13.48 12.92
N GLY A 115 -19.21 -12.22 12.47
CA GLY A 115 -19.74 -11.09 13.24
C GLY A 115 -18.72 -10.37 14.11
N ASN A 116 -17.49 -10.90 14.23
CA ASN A 116 -16.44 -10.26 15.02
C ASN A 116 -16.03 -8.92 14.40
N VAL A 117 -15.73 -7.97 15.28
CA VAL A 117 -15.18 -6.66 14.91
C VAL A 117 -13.79 -6.56 15.50
N LEU A 118 -12.79 -6.36 14.65
CA LEU A 118 -11.39 -6.28 15.06
C LEU A 118 -10.84 -4.90 14.67
N PRO A 119 -10.51 -4.03 15.64
CA PRO A 119 -9.80 -2.80 15.36
C PRO A 119 -8.50 -3.07 14.59
N LEU A 120 -8.27 -2.34 13.51
CA LEU A 120 -7.08 -2.54 12.67
C LEU A 120 -5.79 -2.24 13.44
N ALA A 121 -5.87 -1.35 14.43
CA ALA A 121 -4.79 -1.08 15.37
C ALA A 121 -4.37 -2.31 16.20
N GLN A 122 -5.25 -3.29 16.39
CA GLN A 122 -5.00 -4.52 17.17
C GLN A 122 -4.61 -5.72 16.31
N VAL A 123 -4.66 -5.59 14.98
CA VAL A 123 -4.28 -6.68 14.06
C VAL A 123 -2.77 -6.90 14.13
N SER A 124 -2.35 -8.09 14.54
CA SER A 124 -0.93 -8.50 14.53
C SER A 124 -0.55 -9.32 13.29
N ASP A 125 -1.51 -10.02 12.71
CA ASP A 125 -1.36 -10.79 11.47
C ASP A 125 -2.57 -10.50 10.58
N ALA A 126 -2.31 -10.04 9.35
CA ALA A 126 -3.36 -9.65 8.42
C ALA A 126 -3.73 -10.78 7.46
N SER A 127 -3.01 -11.90 7.48
CA SER A 127 -3.24 -13.06 6.61
C SER A 127 -4.61 -13.70 6.87
N ASP A 128 -5.07 -13.67 8.12
CA ASP A 128 -6.35 -14.25 8.53
C ASP A 128 -7.55 -13.36 8.22
N LEU A 129 -7.35 -12.05 8.02
CA LEU A 129 -8.45 -11.12 7.76
C LEU A 129 -9.12 -11.38 6.42
N ILE A 130 -8.35 -11.80 5.42
CA ILE A 130 -8.77 -11.88 4.01
C ILE A 130 -10.00 -12.75 3.81
N ARG A 131 -9.99 -13.92 4.47
CA ARG A 131 -10.98 -14.97 4.20
C ARG A 131 -12.35 -14.59 4.73
N ASP A 132 -12.38 -13.87 5.84
CA ASP A 132 -13.61 -13.58 6.57
C ASP A 132 -14.03 -12.12 6.50
N LEU A 133 -13.24 -11.21 5.92
CA LEU A 133 -13.61 -9.79 5.90
C LEU A 133 -14.87 -9.53 5.06
N LYS A 134 -15.86 -8.89 5.67
CA LYS A 134 -17.12 -8.46 5.05
C LYS A 134 -17.23 -6.96 4.87
N ALA A 135 -16.66 -6.21 5.80
CA ALA A 135 -16.74 -4.76 5.78
C ALA A 135 -15.61 -4.11 6.57
N LEU A 136 -15.39 -2.84 6.29
CA LEU A 136 -14.64 -1.93 7.15
C LEU A 136 -15.62 -0.99 7.85
N SER A 137 -15.33 -0.59 9.08
CA SER A 137 -16.15 0.37 9.81
C SER A 137 -15.34 1.34 10.66
N LEU A 138 -15.86 2.55 10.83
CA LEU A 138 -15.38 3.51 11.80
C LEU A 138 -16.07 3.27 13.14
N LEU A 139 -15.29 2.94 14.16
CA LEU A 139 -15.74 2.79 15.54
C LEU A 139 -15.56 4.10 16.32
N PRO A 140 -16.27 4.28 17.45
CA PRO A 140 -15.89 5.28 18.43
C PRO A 140 -14.44 5.06 18.87
N ASP A 141 -13.75 6.15 19.18
CA ASP A 141 -12.44 6.05 19.83
C ASP A 141 -12.62 5.44 21.22
N ASP A 142 -11.96 4.32 21.46
CA ASP A 142 -11.93 3.59 22.73
C ASP A 142 -10.58 3.74 23.45
N GLY A 143 -9.64 4.50 22.87
CA GLY A 143 -8.31 4.72 23.42
C GLY A 143 -7.40 3.50 23.38
N GLU A 144 -7.77 2.43 22.67
CA GLU A 144 -6.95 1.23 22.58
C GLU A 144 -5.64 1.51 21.83
N PRO A 145 -4.47 1.21 22.44
CA PRO A 145 -3.18 1.58 21.86
C PRO A 145 -2.88 0.76 20.62
N PHE A 146 -2.26 1.38 19.63
CA PHE A 146 -1.78 0.69 18.43
C PHE A 146 -0.79 -0.42 18.79
N ARG A 147 -1.08 -1.65 18.35
CA ARG A 147 -0.13 -2.75 18.43
C ARG A 147 0.89 -2.65 17.30
N PRO A 148 2.18 -2.52 17.62
CA PRO A 148 3.21 -2.53 16.59
C PRO A 148 3.24 -3.89 15.89
N GLY A 149 3.47 -3.86 14.58
CA GLY A 149 3.72 -5.08 13.81
C GLY A 149 5.13 -5.62 14.04
N SER A 150 5.50 -6.65 13.27
CA SER A 150 6.83 -7.24 13.25
C SER A 150 7.92 -6.17 13.05
N PRO A 151 9.09 -6.29 13.71
CA PRO A 151 10.22 -5.40 13.46
C PRO A 151 10.87 -5.63 12.08
N ARG A 152 10.54 -6.75 11.41
CA ARG A 152 11.04 -7.09 10.08
C ARG A 152 9.89 -7.25 9.09
N PRO A 153 10.04 -6.73 7.86
CA PRO A 153 9.08 -6.97 6.78
C PRO A 153 8.86 -8.46 6.50
N ALA A 154 7.66 -8.79 6.03
CA ALA A 154 7.41 -10.09 5.43
C ALA A 154 8.30 -10.29 4.19
N ALA A 155 8.68 -11.53 3.93
CA ALA A 155 9.47 -11.84 2.74
C ALA A 155 8.62 -11.65 1.48
N THR A 156 9.23 -11.09 0.43
CA THR A 156 8.56 -10.85 -0.84
C THR A 156 8.91 -11.95 -1.83
N ASP A 157 7.92 -12.47 -2.56
CA ASP A 157 8.14 -13.39 -3.67
C ASP A 157 8.97 -12.72 -4.78
N THR A 158 9.99 -13.43 -5.28
CA THR A 158 10.92 -12.87 -6.27
C THR A 158 10.24 -12.53 -7.61
N ALA A 159 9.17 -13.22 -8.01
CA ALA A 159 8.44 -12.88 -9.22
C ALA A 159 7.59 -11.62 -9.01
N ALA A 160 6.95 -11.49 -7.84
CA ALA A 160 6.26 -10.24 -7.45
C ALA A 160 7.23 -9.06 -7.39
N TYR A 161 8.41 -9.25 -6.81
CA TYR A 161 9.47 -8.23 -6.79
C TYR A 161 9.88 -7.80 -8.20
N ALA A 162 10.11 -8.76 -9.11
CA ALA A 162 10.47 -8.47 -10.50
C ALA A 162 9.36 -7.72 -11.25
N ALA A 163 8.09 -8.11 -11.06
CA ALA A 163 6.94 -7.42 -11.64
C ALA A 163 6.81 -5.98 -11.11
N ALA A 164 7.01 -5.78 -9.81
CA ALA A 164 7.03 -4.45 -9.18
C ALA A 164 8.14 -3.56 -9.76
N LEU A 165 9.35 -4.11 -9.97
CA LEU A 165 10.44 -3.39 -10.63
C LEU A 165 10.08 -2.99 -12.07
N GLY A 166 9.41 -3.87 -12.82
CA GLY A 166 8.95 -3.57 -14.18
C GLY A 166 7.97 -2.39 -14.23
N LEU A 167 7.02 -2.35 -13.29
CA LEU A 167 6.12 -1.21 -13.10
C LEU A 167 6.88 0.05 -12.68
N ALA A 168 7.69 -0.04 -11.62
CA ALA A 168 8.48 1.07 -11.11
C ALA A 168 9.40 1.70 -12.16
N ALA A 169 9.94 0.90 -13.09
CA ALA A 169 10.81 1.38 -14.16
C ALA A 169 10.14 2.43 -15.07
N ARG A 170 8.81 2.42 -15.17
CA ARG A 170 8.01 3.38 -15.96
C ARG A 170 8.01 4.79 -15.36
N THR A 171 8.49 4.95 -14.12
CA THR A 171 8.64 6.25 -13.46
C THR A 171 9.97 6.93 -13.77
N TYR A 172 10.93 6.21 -14.36
CA TYR A 172 12.24 6.75 -14.68
C TYR A 172 12.24 7.39 -16.06
N VAL A 173 12.94 8.51 -16.17
CA VAL A 173 13.28 9.08 -17.48
C VAL A 173 14.43 8.23 -18.07
N PRO A 174 14.33 7.76 -19.31
CA PRO A 174 15.44 7.07 -19.96
C PRO A 174 16.71 7.92 -19.92
N ALA A 175 17.85 7.31 -19.64
CA ALA A 175 19.13 8.01 -19.77
C ALA A 175 19.33 8.39 -21.25
N SER A 176 19.09 9.66 -21.58
CA SER A 176 19.33 10.17 -22.93
C SER A 176 20.83 10.36 -23.17
N ASP A 177 21.29 10.14 -24.40
CA ASP A 177 22.68 10.47 -24.79
C ASP A 177 22.98 11.96 -24.61
N PHE A 178 21.95 12.80 -24.62
CA PHE A 178 22.03 14.22 -24.28
C PHE A 178 22.45 14.46 -22.81
N SER A 179 21.97 13.64 -21.86
CA SER A 179 22.41 13.66 -20.44
C SER A 179 23.86 13.20 -20.28
N ARG A 180 24.34 12.30 -21.14
CA ARG A 180 25.76 11.86 -21.17
C ARG A 180 26.67 12.94 -21.76
N ALA A 181 26.26 13.59 -22.86
CA ALA A 181 27.07 14.57 -23.57
C ALA A 181 27.22 15.91 -22.83
N ARG A 182 26.21 16.36 -22.09
CA ARG A 182 26.28 17.62 -21.32
C ARG A 182 26.93 17.52 -19.95
N GLY A 183 27.13 16.30 -19.44
CA GLY A 183 27.58 16.09 -18.07
C GLY A 183 26.56 16.61 -17.04
N ALA A 184 26.68 16.15 -15.80
CA ALA A 184 25.91 16.68 -14.68
C ALA A 184 26.47 18.06 -14.29
N GLY A 185 26.10 19.11 -15.02
CA GLY A 185 26.16 20.49 -14.53
C GLY A 185 27.54 21.08 -14.17
N ALA A 186 28.66 20.42 -14.46
CA ALA A 186 29.99 21.05 -14.39
C ALA A 186 30.30 21.79 -15.70
N GLY A 187 29.39 22.69 -16.11
CA GLY A 187 29.62 23.59 -17.23
C GLY A 187 30.52 24.72 -16.78
N THR A 188 31.83 24.60 -17.01
CA THR A 188 32.78 25.70 -17.29
C THR A 188 32.53 27.07 -16.65
N THR A 189 32.17 27.14 -15.36
CA THR A 189 32.16 28.40 -14.62
C THR A 189 33.54 28.59 -14.00
N ASP A 190 34.38 29.27 -14.77
CA ASP A 190 35.03 30.51 -14.34
C ASP A 190 35.62 30.48 -12.92
N ASN A 191 36.83 29.93 -12.81
CA ASN A 191 37.75 30.29 -11.74
C ASN A 191 38.85 31.14 -12.39
N ASP A 192 38.63 32.46 -12.41
CA ASP A 192 39.68 33.46 -12.55
C ASP A 192 40.82 33.25 -11.54
#